data_AF-A0A7W7MQI7-F1
#
_entry.id   AF-A0A7W7MQI7-F1
#
_cell.length_a   1.000
_cell.length_b   1.000
_cell.length_c   1.000
_cell.angle_alpha   90.00
_cell.angle_beta   90.00
_cell.angle_gamma   90.00
#
_symmetry.space_group_name_H-M   'P 1'
#
loop_
_entity.id
_entity.type
_entity.pdbx_description
1 polymer ?
#
loop_
_entity_poly.entity_id
_entity_poly.type
_entity_poly.pdbx_seq_one_letter_code
_entity_poly.pdbx_strand_id
1 'polypeptide(L)'
;MNDDALTGLHAATAARLAGLLDVDGGLRDLLLRAHHRDAGYRMRRAIDVDGGLRAIVPDTQPQAGESESAAERNPHATLGLVADLLGAQTLEYRLGHRLEPALDALAGLFAVAIVRALTAAVLAELGRSTDSRQVLRRARTEVGGLARGGALDRGLDLAFERLGDFAETRDADTIRRMAGDLDRALDRGDARAAGDLARSMAVRLDEIRAQLRDLARERAGHLGDRLRASLERDVDRCPEGNAVLAAAWATALDRARHDFAGADLSGVALGRFTLDGLLWSSATRWPSDTWRGQVRADSAMIGPDLYEIRGRQVHDSNGVRSPAGR
;
A
#
# COMPACT_ATOMS: atom_id res chain seq x y z
N MET A 1 53.76 -26.35 -1.07
CA MET A 1 52.91 -27.02 -2.08
C MET A 1 51.41 -26.71 -1.96
N ASN A 2 50.92 -25.97 -0.94
CA ASN A 2 49.49 -25.63 -0.84
C ASN A 2 49.08 -24.28 -1.48
N ASP A 3 50.01 -23.34 -1.67
CA ASP A 3 49.66 -22.01 -2.20
C ASP A 3 49.25 -22.02 -3.67
N ASP A 4 49.81 -22.91 -4.49
CA ASP A 4 49.47 -22.96 -5.93
C ASP A 4 48.04 -23.45 -6.18
N ALA A 5 47.55 -24.38 -5.35
CA ALA A 5 46.19 -24.91 -5.45
C ALA A 5 45.15 -23.85 -5.04
N LEU A 6 45.45 -23.06 -4.00
CA LEU A 6 44.56 -22.01 -3.51
C LEU A 6 44.51 -20.81 -4.48
N THR A 7 45.65 -20.47 -5.08
CA THR A 7 45.75 -19.45 -6.14
C THR A 7 44.96 -19.85 -7.38
N GLY A 8 45.03 -21.13 -7.79
CA GLY A 8 44.26 -21.66 -8.92
C GLY A 8 42.75 -21.67 -8.67
N LEU A 9 42.31 -22.01 -7.45
CA LEU A 9 40.90 -21.96 -7.07
C LEU A 9 40.36 -20.52 -7.08
N HIS A 10 41.13 -19.56 -6.55
CA HIS A 10 40.74 -18.15 -6.58
C HIS A 10 40.62 -17.61 -8.01
N ALA A 11 41.57 -17.91 -8.89
CA ALA A 11 41.51 -17.49 -10.29
C ALA A 11 40.30 -18.10 -11.02
N ALA A 12 40.01 -19.39 -10.81
CA ALA A 12 38.86 -20.06 -11.42
C ALA A 12 37.52 -19.50 -10.91
N THR A 13 37.43 -19.17 -9.62
CA THR A 13 36.21 -18.60 -9.01
C THR A 13 35.98 -17.17 -9.48
N ALA A 14 37.04 -16.36 -9.61
CA ALA A 14 36.98 -15.01 -10.15
C ALA A 14 36.53 -15.02 -11.62
N ALA A 15 37.05 -15.93 -12.44
CA ALA A 15 36.63 -16.08 -13.84
C ALA A 15 35.15 -16.51 -13.97
N ARG A 16 34.67 -17.38 -13.08
CA ARG A 16 33.26 -17.81 -13.03
C ARG A 16 32.32 -16.70 -12.61
N LEU A 17 32.73 -15.90 -11.61
CA LEU A 17 31.97 -14.74 -11.16
C LEU A 17 31.92 -13.65 -12.23
N ALA A 18 33.02 -13.41 -12.94
CA ALA A 18 33.05 -12.47 -14.07
C ALA A 18 32.17 -12.92 -15.26
N GLY A 19 31.98 -14.22 -15.46
CA GLY A 19 31.07 -14.75 -16.49
C GLY A 19 29.60 -14.81 -16.06
N LEU A 20 29.31 -14.93 -14.76
CA LEU A 20 27.95 -14.95 -14.21
C LEU A 20 27.38 -13.56 -13.96
N LEU A 21 28.25 -12.61 -13.60
CA LEU A 21 27.91 -11.22 -13.40
C LEU A 21 28.38 -10.45 -14.64
N ASP A 22 27.53 -10.37 -15.65
CA ASP A 22 27.69 -9.40 -16.74
C ASP A 22 27.42 -8.00 -16.18
N VAL A 23 28.38 -7.49 -15.39
CA VAL A 23 28.30 -6.19 -14.73
C VAL A 23 28.18 -5.10 -15.78
N ASP A 24 28.85 -5.24 -16.92
CA ASP A 24 28.76 -4.30 -18.04
C ASP A 24 27.37 -4.32 -18.68
N GLY A 25 26.77 -5.49 -18.88
CA GLY A 25 25.38 -5.63 -19.32
C GLY A 25 24.37 -5.02 -18.34
N GLY A 26 24.53 -5.30 -17.05
CA GLY A 26 23.69 -4.71 -16.00
C GLY A 26 23.81 -3.19 -15.91
N LEU A 27 25.03 -2.65 -16.04
CA LEU A 27 25.29 -1.22 -15.99
C LEU A 27 24.78 -0.53 -17.27
N ARG A 28 24.88 -1.20 -18.42
CA ARG A 28 24.29 -0.74 -19.69
C ARG A 28 22.77 -0.66 -19.61
N ASP A 29 22.11 -1.65 -19.02
CA ASP A 29 20.65 -1.66 -18.84
C ASP A 29 20.18 -0.54 -17.88
N LEU A 30 20.93 -0.31 -16.81
CA LEU A 30 20.68 0.80 -15.88
C LEU A 30 20.82 2.16 -16.58
N LEU A 31 21.89 2.34 -17.37
CA LEU A 31 22.12 3.57 -18.13
C LEU A 31 21.05 3.77 -19.22
N LEU A 32 20.60 2.71 -19.89
CA LEU A 32 19.53 2.77 -20.89
C LEU A 32 18.22 3.26 -20.25
N ARG A 33 17.87 2.75 -19.07
CA ARG A 33 16.69 3.19 -18.31
C ARG A 33 16.79 4.63 -17.82
N ALA A 34 17.98 5.07 -17.41
CA ALA A 34 18.22 6.45 -17.04
C ALA A 34 18.07 7.39 -18.25
N HIS A 35 18.63 7.00 -19.40
CA HIS A 35 18.55 7.76 -20.63
C HIS A 35 17.12 7.86 -21.18
N HIS A 36 16.35 6.79 -21.11
CA HIS A 36 14.94 6.78 -21.53
C HIS A 36 14.06 7.69 -20.64
N ARG A 37 14.34 7.77 -19.34
CA ARG A 37 13.67 8.71 -18.42
C ARG A 37 13.99 10.16 -18.76
N ASP A 38 15.26 10.47 -18.99
CA ASP A 38 15.71 11.81 -19.36
C ASP A 38 15.13 12.26 -20.72
N ALA A 39 15.16 11.37 -21.73
CA ALA A 39 14.52 11.61 -23.01
C ALA A 39 13.02 11.89 -22.87
N GLY A 40 12.30 11.12 -22.04
CA GLY A 40 10.88 11.34 -21.76
C GLY A 40 10.60 12.67 -21.04
N TYR A 41 11.51 13.14 -20.18
CA TYR A 41 11.41 14.45 -19.54
C TYR A 41 11.63 15.59 -20.55
N ARG A 42 12.66 15.47 -21.41
CA ARG A 42 12.93 16.44 -22.48
C ARG A 42 11.79 16.50 -23.49
N MET A 43 11.21 15.38 -23.90
CA MET A 43 10.05 15.36 -24.81
C MET A 43 8.81 16.01 -24.18
N ARG A 44 8.52 15.74 -22.89
CA ARG A 44 7.43 16.42 -22.18
C ARG A 44 7.65 17.91 -22.01
N ARG A 45 8.90 18.34 -21.90
CA ARG A 45 9.26 19.77 -21.82
C ARG A 45 9.22 20.46 -23.18
N ALA A 46 9.59 19.74 -24.24
CA ALA A 46 9.63 20.26 -25.61
C ALA A 46 8.25 20.27 -26.28
N ILE A 47 7.37 19.33 -25.91
CA ILE A 47 6.01 19.24 -26.42
C ILE A 47 5.10 19.94 -25.40
N ASP A 48 4.77 21.20 -25.68
CA ASP A 48 3.73 21.94 -24.96
C ASP A 48 2.36 21.39 -25.37
N VAL A 49 1.98 20.27 -24.75
CA VAL A 49 0.70 19.58 -25.02
C VAL A 49 -0.48 20.51 -24.70
N ASP A 50 -0.35 21.36 -23.67
CA ASP A 50 -1.39 22.29 -23.26
C ASP A 50 -1.51 23.46 -24.25
N GLY A 51 -0.38 23.98 -24.75
CA GLY A 51 -0.35 24.95 -25.83
C GLY A 51 -0.89 24.40 -27.15
N GLY A 52 -0.57 23.14 -27.48
CA GLY A 52 -1.10 22.45 -28.65
C GLY A 52 -2.61 22.17 -28.55
N LEU A 53 -3.10 21.79 -27.38
CA LEU A 53 -4.54 21.59 -27.14
C LEU A 53 -5.31 22.91 -27.17
N ARG A 54 -4.77 24.01 -26.61
CA ARG A 54 -5.36 25.36 -26.75
C ARG A 54 -5.45 25.84 -28.19
N ALA A 55 -4.54 25.41 -29.06
CA ALA A 55 -4.59 25.78 -30.47
C ALA A 55 -5.68 25.03 -31.26
N ILE A 56 -6.11 23.86 -30.78
CA ILE A 56 -7.10 23.01 -31.46
C ILE A 56 -8.50 23.18 -30.86
N VAL A 57 -8.59 23.38 -29.55
CA VAL A 57 -9.85 23.59 -28.85
C VAL A 57 -10.11 25.10 -28.79
N PRO A 58 -11.14 25.62 -29.50
CA PRO A 58 -11.45 27.05 -29.46
C PRO A 58 -11.72 27.48 -28.01
N ASP A 59 -11.09 28.58 -27.59
CA ASP A 59 -11.26 29.17 -26.26
C ASP A 59 -12.74 29.49 -26.00
N THR A 60 -13.44 28.55 -25.38
CA THR A 60 -14.71 28.82 -24.70
C THR A 60 -14.36 29.65 -23.48
N GLN A 61 -14.40 30.98 -23.64
CA GLN A 61 -14.30 31.94 -22.55
C GLN A 61 -15.24 31.50 -21.41
N PRO A 62 -14.69 31.06 -20.25
CA PRO A 62 -15.53 30.74 -19.11
C PRO A 62 -16.11 32.05 -18.61
N GLN A 63 -17.44 32.11 -18.49
CA GLN A 63 -18.09 33.22 -17.81
C GLN A 63 -17.51 33.33 -16.40
N ALA A 64 -16.89 34.47 -16.12
CA ALA A 64 -16.38 34.84 -14.81
C ALA A 64 -17.56 34.98 -13.84
N GLY A 65 -17.82 33.91 -13.09
CA GLY A 65 -18.86 33.86 -12.08
C GLY A 65 -18.81 32.53 -11.35
N GLU A 66 -18.01 32.48 -10.29
CA GLU A 66 -18.24 31.60 -9.13
C GLU A 66 -18.47 30.10 -9.39
N SER A 67 -17.40 29.28 -9.43
CA SER A 67 -17.40 27.92 -8.81
C SER A 67 -16.10 27.15 -9.05
N GLU A 68 -14.99 27.64 -8.50
CA GLU A 68 -13.79 26.82 -8.29
C GLU A 68 -13.77 26.21 -6.86
N SER A 69 -14.79 26.47 -6.03
CA SER A 69 -14.71 26.25 -4.58
C SER A 69 -15.39 24.98 -4.02
N ALA A 70 -16.02 24.12 -4.83
CA ALA A 70 -16.75 22.95 -4.30
C ALA A 70 -16.25 21.58 -4.80
N ALA A 71 -15.85 21.48 -6.08
CA ALA A 71 -15.40 20.19 -6.65
C ALA A 71 -13.99 19.80 -6.19
N GLU A 72 -13.10 20.76 -5.94
CA GLU A 72 -11.73 20.50 -5.44
C GLU A 72 -11.66 20.13 -3.95
N ARG A 73 -12.75 20.30 -3.20
CA ARG A 73 -12.81 19.99 -1.76
C ARG A 73 -13.54 18.70 -1.43
N ASN A 74 -13.94 17.91 -2.43
CA ASN A 74 -14.64 16.66 -2.15
C ASN A 74 -13.61 15.54 -1.92
N PRO A 75 -13.34 15.13 -0.67
CA PRO A 75 -12.31 14.13 -0.37
C PRO A 75 -12.68 12.75 -0.95
N HIS A 76 -13.96 12.58 -1.33
CA HIS A 76 -14.48 11.40 -2.02
C HIS A 76 -14.05 11.32 -3.49
N ALA A 77 -13.72 12.42 -4.16
CA ALA A 77 -13.26 12.40 -5.55
C ALA A 77 -11.84 11.80 -5.65
N THR A 78 -10.99 12.12 -4.70
CA THR A 78 -9.63 11.58 -4.60
C THR A 78 -9.62 10.08 -4.23
N LEU A 79 -10.58 9.66 -3.40
CA LEU A 79 -10.83 8.25 -3.03
C LEU A 79 -11.03 7.34 -4.25
N GLY A 80 -11.84 7.81 -5.21
CA GLY A 80 -12.02 7.13 -6.48
C GLY A 80 -10.71 7.09 -7.26
N LEU A 81 -10.00 8.21 -7.35
CA LEU A 81 -8.89 8.38 -8.27
C LEU A 81 -7.71 7.40 -8.07
N VAL A 82 -7.33 7.05 -6.84
CA VAL A 82 -6.25 6.06 -6.61
C VAL A 82 -6.71 4.62 -6.86
N ALA A 83 -7.92 4.28 -6.41
CA ALA A 83 -8.51 2.97 -6.67
C ALA A 83 -8.80 2.78 -8.17
N ASP A 84 -9.23 3.84 -8.85
CA ASP A 84 -9.46 3.92 -10.29
C ASP A 84 -8.13 3.88 -11.05
N LEU A 85 -7.08 4.57 -10.58
CA LEU A 85 -5.74 4.48 -11.18
C LEU A 85 -5.18 3.07 -11.11
N LEU A 86 -5.32 2.41 -9.96
CA LEU A 86 -4.90 1.02 -9.76
C LEU A 86 -5.78 0.08 -10.58
N GLY A 87 -7.10 0.29 -10.59
CA GLY A 87 -8.07 -0.49 -11.36
C GLY A 87 -7.90 -0.34 -12.89
N ALA A 88 -7.42 0.82 -13.34
CA ALA A 88 -7.11 1.12 -14.73
C ALA A 88 -5.77 0.52 -15.20
N GLN A 89 -4.93 0.03 -14.28
CA GLN A 89 -3.74 -0.71 -14.67
C GLN A 89 -4.11 -2.07 -15.28
N THR A 90 -3.24 -2.59 -16.13
CA THR A 90 -3.40 -3.95 -16.66
C THR A 90 -3.45 -4.97 -15.51
N LEU A 91 -4.24 -6.03 -15.64
CA LEU A 91 -4.38 -7.06 -14.61
C LEU A 91 -3.04 -7.70 -14.26
N GLU A 92 -2.16 -7.85 -15.24
CA GLU A 92 -0.82 -8.37 -15.06
C GLU A 92 0.08 -7.43 -14.24
N TYR A 93 0.01 -6.12 -14.50
CA TYR A 93 0.70 -5.12 -13.68
C TYR A 93 0.15 -5.11 -12.24
N ARG A 94 -1.19 -5.13 -12.08
CA ARG A 94 -1.81 -5.21 -10.75
C ARG A 94 -1.36 -6.43 -9.99
N LEU A 95 -1.37 -7.62 -10.61
CA LEU A 95 -0.92 -8.87 -9.99
C LEU A 95 0.55 -8.84 -9.63
N GLY A 96 1.40 -8.34 -10.52
CA GLY A 96 2.85 -8.25 -10.28
C GLY A 96 3.21 -7.28 -9.16
N HIS A 97 2.42 -6.21 -9.01
CA HIS A 97 2.68 -5.18 -8.01
C HIS A 97 1.79 -5.28 -6.76
N ARG A 98 0.91 -6.28 -6.66
CA ARG A 98 -0.03 -6.40 -5.51
C ARG A 98 0.67 -6.61 -4.18
N LEU A 99 1.90 -7.15 -4.20
CA LEU A 99 2.75 -7.36 -3.02
C LEU A 99 3.92 -6.36 -2.99
N GLU A 100 3.84 -5.26 -3.73
CA GLU A 100 4.90 -4.25 -3.70
C GLU A 100 4.96 -3.59 -2.32
N PRO A 101 6.16 -3.52 -1.71
CA PRO A 101 6.35 -2.86 -0.42
C PRO A 101 5.86 -1.41 -0.39
N ALA A 102 5.86 -0.72 -1.54
CA ALA A 102 5.34 0.63 -1.63
C ALA A 102 3.82 0.71 -1.43
N LEU A 103 3.04 -0.26 -1.95
CA LEU A 103 1.60 -0.31 -1.68
C LEU A 103 1.32 -0.67 -0.22
N ASP A 104 2.19 -1.46 0.41
CA ASP A 104 2.13 -1.75 1.84
C ASP A 104 2.47 -0.54 2.69
N ALA A 105 3.52 0.20 2.34
CA ALA A 105 3.88 1.45 3.01
C ALA A 105 2.75 2.49 2.92
N LEU A 106 2.05 2.55 1.77
CA LEU A 106 0.88 3.42 1.61
C LEU A 106 -0.28 2.98 2.48
N ALA A 107 -0.61 1.68 2.50
CA ALA A 107 -1.63 1.15 3.40
C ALA A 107 -1.29 1.46 4.87
N GLY A 108 -0.02 1.32 5.26
CA GLY A 108 0.49 1.69 6.58
C GLY A 108 0.34 3.19 6.88
N LEU A 109 0.65 4.07 5.93
CA LEU A 109 0.46 5.52 6.08
C LEU A 109 -1.01 5.88 6.33
N PHE A 110 -1.95 5.22 5.64
CA PHE A 110 -3.38 5.42 5.91
C PHE A 110 -3.78 4.90 7.28
N ALA A 111 -3.32 3.74 7.69
CA ALA A 111 -3.59 3.21 9.02
C ALA A 111 -3.08 4.15 10.12
N VAL A 112 -1.85 4.67 10.00
CA VAL A 112 -1.30 5.67 10.93
C VAL A 112 -2.13 6.96 10.92
N ALA A 113 -2.58 7.42 9.76
CA ALA A 113 -3.45 8.59 9.66
C ALA A 113 -4.82 8.37 10.35
N ILE A 114 -5.42 7.17 10.25
CA ILE A 114 -6.65 6.82 10.99
C ILE A 114 -6.40 6.94 12.48
N VAL A 115 -5.33 6.31 12.98
CA VAL A 115 -5.01 6.27 14.41
C VAL A 115 -4.76 7.69 14.92
N ARG A 116 -3.98 8.50 14.20
CA ARG A 116 -3.72 9.91 14.54
C ARG A 116 -5.01 10.73 14.58
N ALA A 117 -5.89 10.58 13.59
CA ALA A 117 -7.16 11.29 13.55
C ALA A 117 -8.03 10.96 14.79
N LEU A 118 -8.02 9.70 15.22
CA LEU A 118 -8.71 9.26 16.43
C LEU A 118 -8.09 9.87 17.69
N THR A 119 -6.76 9.81 17.82
CA THR A 119 -6.05 10.42 18.95
C THR A 119 -6.31 11.93 19.03
N ALA A 120 -6.31 12.63 17.90
CA ALA A 120 -6.60 14.06 17.82
C ALA A 120 -8.05 14.38 18.23
N ALA A 121 -9.02 13.58 17.79
CA ALA A 121 -10.43 13.73 18.18
C ALA A 121 -10.60 13.60 19.70
N VAL A 122 -9.93 12.61 20.32
CA VAL A 122 -9.90 12.44 21.78
C VAL A 122 -9.31 13.67 22.48
N LEU A 123 -8.17 14.18 22.01
CA LEU A 123 -7.53 15.37 22.58
C LEU A 123 -8.40 16.62 22.46
N ALA A 124 -9.02 16.83 21.30
CA ALA A 124 -9.88 17.98 21.07
C ALA A 124 -11.14 17.95 21.94
N GLU A 125 -11.72 16.77 22.17
CA GLU A 125 -12.88 16.61 23.04
C GLU A 125 -12.51 16.79 24.52
N LEU A 126 -11.35 16.28 24.96
CA LEU A 126 -10.80 16.51 26.30
C LEU A 126 -10.54 17.99 26.58
N GLY A 127 -10.13 18.77 25.57
CA GLY A 127 -9.89 20.20 25.71
C GLY A 127 -11.17 21.06 25.74
N ARG A 128 -12.29 20.56 25.18
CA ARG A 128 -13.53 21.34 25.01
C ARG A 128 -14.53 21.24 26.16
N SER A 129 -14.44 20.22 27.02
CA SER A 129 -15.48 19.93 28.01
C SER A 129 -14.95 19.91 29.44
N THR A 130 -15.71 20.53 30.33
CA THR A 130 -15.53 20.48 31.79
C THR A 130 -16.06 19.20 32.41
N ASP A 131 -16.92 18.45 31.73
CA ASP A 131 -17.40 17.14 32.17
C ASP A 131 -16.64 16.01 31.47
N SER A 132 -15.55 15.58 32.12
CA SER A 132 -14.67 14.53 31.62
C SER A 132 -15.41 13.21 31.40
N ARG A 133 -16.48 12.90 32.12
CA ARG A 133 -17.18 11.60 31.95
C ARG A 133 -18.02 11.55 30.68
N GLN A 134 -18.64 12.66 30.30
CA GLN A 134 -19.39 12.75 29.05
C GLN A 134 -18.47 12.68 27.83
N VAL A 135 -17.31 13.35 27.90
CA VAL A 135 -16.23 13.27 26.90
C VAL A 135 -15.77 11.85 26.69
N LEU A 136 -15.44 11.16 27.77
CA LEU A 136 -14.91 9.79 27.71
C LEU A 136 -15.94 8.83 27.10
N ARG A 137 -17.24 9.01 27.39
CA ARG A 137 -18.31 8.22 26.74
C ARG A 137 -18.46 8.53 25.26
N ARG A 138 -18.34 9.79 24.85
CA ARG A 138 -18.48 10.20 23.44
C ARG A 138 -17.28 9.74 22.62
N ALA A 139 -16.07 10.02 23.11
CA ALA A 139 -14.82 9.51 22.57
C ALA A 139 -14.84 7.97 22.48
N ARG A 140 -15.30 7.27 23.52
CA ARG A 140 -15.47 5.80 23.49
C ARG A 140 -16.54 5.33 22.52
N THR A 141 -17.59 6.11 22.26
CA THR A 141 -18.62 5.73 21.29
C THR A 141 -18.11 5.92 19.86
N GLU A 142 -17.34 6.96 19.60
CA GLU A 142 -16.74 7.23 18.29
C GLU A 142 -15.57 6.27 18.01
N VAL A 143 -14.62 6.14 18.95
CA VAL A 143 -13.52 5.16 18.90
C VAL A 143 -14.09 3.74 18.92
N GLY A 144 -15.10 3.47 19.75
CA GLY A 144 -15.77 2.18 19.87
C GLY A 144 -16.69 1.85 18.71
N GLY A 145 -17.13 2.82 17.91
CA GLY A 145 -17.81 2.57 16.63
C GLY A 145 -16.83 2.05 15.58
N LEU A 146 -15.61 2.57 15.60
CA LEU A 146 -14.49 2.12 14.76
C LEU A 146 -13.85 0.82 15.29
N ALA A 147 -13.78 0.64 16.62
CA ALA A 147 -13.23 -0.54 17.29
C ALA A 147 -14.23 -1.70 17.42
N ARG A 148 -15.55 -1.48 17.44
CA ARG A 148 -16.53 -2.58 17.36
C ARG A 148 -16.50 -3.30 16.02
N GLY A 149 -16.00 -2.64 14.98
CA GLY A 149 -15.61 -3.29 13.73
C GLY A 149 -14.21 -3.86 13.77
N GLY A 150 -13.53 -3.92 14.91
CA GLY A 150 -12.10 -4.27 15.00
C GLY A 150 -11.24 -3.47 14.03
N ALA A 151 -11.63 -2.27 13.58
CA ALA A 151 -10.93 -1.58 12.50
C ALA A 151 -9.66 -0.86 12.99
N LEU A 152 -9.62 -0.50 14.28
CA LEU A 152 -8.40 0.00 14.91
C LEU A 152 -7.42 -1.15 15.14
N ASP A 153 -7.85 -2.24 15.77
CA ASP A 153 -7.00 -3.42 15.98
C ASP A 153 -6.61 -4.06 14.65
N ARG A 154 -7.52 -4.24 13.69
CA ARG A 154 -7.19 -4.69 12.33
C ARG A 154 -6.37 -3.67 11.57
N GLY A 155 -6.57 -2.37 11.77
CA GLY A 155 -5.80 -1.33 11.12
C GLY A 155 -4.37 -1.29 11.64
N LEU A 156 -4.20 -1.46 12.95
CA LEU A 156 -2.91 -1.61 13.62
C LEU A 156 -2.27 -2.95 13.30
N ASP A 157 -3.01 -4.06 13.33
CA ASP A 157 -2.53 -5.39 12.98
C ASP A 157 -2.17 -5.47 11.51
N LEU A 158 -2.95 -4.91 10.59
CA LEU A 158 -2.58 -4.77 9.18
C LEU A 158 -1.37 -3.84 9.06
N ALA A 159 -1.37 -2.68 9.72
CA ALA A 159 -0.20 -1.80 9.69
C ALA A 159 1.05 -2.55 10.17
N PHE A 160 0.98 -3.32 11.26
CA PHE A 160 2.10 -4.00 11.89
C PHE A 160 2.48 -5.32 11.21
N GLU A 161 1.53 -6.06 10.65
CA GLU A 161 1.77 -7.23 9.79
C GLU A 161 2.47 -6.77 8.51
N ARG A 162 2.01 -5.67 7.92
CA ARG A 162 2.59 -5.10 6.68
C ARG A 162 3.89 -4.32 6.95
N LEU A 163 4.05 -3.80 8.16
CA LEU A 163 5.30 -3.23 8.68
C LEU A 163 6.22 -4.31 9.29
N GLY A 164 5.86 -5.60 9.27
CA GLY A 164 6.56 -6.65 10.03
C GLY A 164 8.04 -6.76 9.73
N ASP A 165 8.46 -6.39 8.52
CA ASP A 165 9.86 -6.32 8.10
C ASP A 165 10.50 -4.93 8.30
N PHE A 166 9.72 -3.90 8.62
CA PHE A 166 10.11 -2.48 8.52
C PHE A 166 10.07 -1.69 9.84
N ALA A 167 9.00 -1.82 10.62
CA ALA A 167 8.99 -1.31 11.97
C ALA A 167 9.66 -2.38 12.83
N GLU A 168 10.76 -2.05 13.51
CA GLU A 168 11.22 -2.89 14.60
C GLU A 168 9.99 -3.24 15.45
N THR A 169 9.76 -4.53 15.69
CA THR A 169 8.62 -5.06 16.48
C THR A 169 8.35 -4.27 17.76
N ARG A 170 9.40 -3.62 18.28
CA ARG A 170 9.41 -2.64 19.36
C ARG A 170 8.41 -1.49 19.22
N ASP A 171 8.23 -0.90 18.04
CA ASP A 171 7.37 0.28 17.83
C ASP A 171 5.90 -0.11 17.83
N ALA A 172 5.59 -1.25 17.21
CA ALA A 172 4.28 -1.86 17.25
C ALA A 172 3.84 -2.19 18.68
N ASP A 173 4.71 -2.87 19.42
CA ASP A 173 4.43 -3.24 20.81
C ASP A 173 4.32 -2.01 21.72
N THR A 174 5.08 -0.95 21.43
CA THR A 174 4.98 0.32 22.15
C THR A 174 3.62 0.97 21.91
N ILE A 175 3.17 1.08 20.65
CA ILE A 175 1.85 1.65 20.34
C ILE A 175 0.73 0.79 20.96
N ARG A 176 0.78 -0.54 20.83
CA ARG A 176 -0.22 -1.43 21.44
C ARG A 176 -0.30 -1.24 22.94
N ARG A 177 0.85 -1.14 23.62
CA ARG A 177 0.92 -0.88 25.05
C ARG A 177 0.31 0.47 25.40
N MET A 178 0.67 1.52 24.67
CA MET A 178 0.13 2.87 24.87
C MET A 178 -1.38 2.94 24.64
N ALA A 179 -1.89 2.24 23.61
CA ALA A 179 -3.32 2.14 23.34
C ALA A 179 -4.06 1.41 24.47
N GLY A 180 -3.51 0.31 24.98
CA GLY A 180 -4.06 -0.40 26.14
C GLY A 180 -4.00 0.42 27.44
N ASP A 181 -2.92 1.18 27.63
CA ASP A 181 -2.77 2.10 28.77
C ASP A 181 -3.78 3.25 28.68
N LEU A 182 -4.00 3.77 27.46
CA LEU A 182 -5.00 4.79 27.18
C LEU A 182 -6.40 4.27 27.49
N ASP A 183 -6.79 3.10 26.98
CA ASP A 183 -8.09 2.49 27.26
C ASP A 183 -8.30 2.29 28.78
N ARG A 184 -7.30 1.79 29.49
CA ARG A 184 -7.32 1.67 30.95
C ARG A 184 -7.41 3.02 31.68
N ALA A 185 -6.85 4.10 31.14
CA ALA A 185 -7.00 5.44 31.69
C ALA A 185 -8.42 6.00 31.45
N LEU A 186 -8.98 5.77 30.26
CA LEU A 186 -10.36 6.13 29.92
C LEU A 186 -11.36 5.38 30.81
N ASP A 187 -11.17 4.07 31.03
CA ASP A 187 -11.99 3.24 31.92
C ASP A 187 -12.02 3.73 33.37
N ARG A 188 -10.86 4.20 33.86
CA ARG A 188 -10.74 4.75 35.22
C ARG A 188 -11.29 6.18 35.34
N GLY A 189 -11.61 6.84 34.23
CA GLY A 189 -12.01 8.24 34.24
C GLY A 189 -10.86 9.22 34.47
N ASP A 190 -9.62 8.79 34.27
CA ASP A 190 -8.42 9.62 34.50
C ASP A 190 -8.09 10.44 33.25
N ALA A 191 -8.74 11.60 33.13
CA ALA A 191 -8.62 12.48 31.97
C ALA A 191 -7.20 13.02 31.76
N ARG A 192 -6.42 13.23 32.85
CA ARG A 192 -5.05 13.71 32.74
C ARG A 192 -4.13 12.64 32.17
N ALA A 193 -4.16 11.44 32.75
CA ALA A 193 -3.38 10.32 32.24
C ALA A 193 -3.76 9.98 30.79
N ALA A 194 -5.05 9.99 30.46
CA ALA A 194 -5.52 9.79 29.09
C ALA A 194 -4.98 10.86 28.13
N GLY A 195 -4.99 12.14 28.53
CA GLY A 195 -4.43 13.23 27.73
C GLY A 195 -2.92 13.12 27.52
N ASP A 196 -2.16 12.72 28.55
CA ASP A 196 -0.72 12.52 28.46
C ASP A 196 -0.37 11.35 27.52
N LEU A 197 -1.07 10.23 27.66
CA LEU A 197 -0.91 9.06 26.80
C LEU A 197 -1.29 9.36 25.35
N ALA A 198 -2.41 10.05 25.12
CA ALA A 198 -2.83 10.46 23.79
C ALA A 198 -1.80 11.39 23.12
N ARG A 199 -1.23 12.36 23.86
CA ARG A 199 -0.14 13.21 23.34
C ARG A 199 1.11 12.42 23.01
N SER A 200 1.55 11.54 23.90
CA SER A 200 2.72 10.71 23.64
C SER A 200 2.52 9.80 22.44
N MET A 201 1.31 9.24 22.28
CA MET A 201 0.96 8.39 21.15
C MET A 201 0.94 9.16 19.84
N ALA A 202 0.41 10.40 19.85
CA ALA A 202 0.45 11.28 18.68
C ALA A 202 1.88 11.58 18.21
N VAL A 203 2.80 11.89 19.13
CA VAL A 203 4.22 12.10 18.81
C VAL A 203 4.84 10.85 18.17
N ARG A 204 4.59 9.67 18.74
CA ARG A 204 5.16 8.42 18.21
C ARG A 204 4.59 8.07 16.83
N LEU A 205 3.29 8.30 16.61
CA LEU A 205 2.66 8.10 15.30
C LEU A 205 3.23 9.06 14.25
N ASP A 206 3.61 10.28 14.64
CA ASP A 206 4.23 11.25 13.74
C ASP A 206 5.64 10.83 13.33
N GLU A 207 6.41 10.29 14.27
CA GLU A 207 7.72 9.69 13.99
C GLU A 207 7.60 8.51 13.00
N ILE A 208 6.68 7.57 13.25
CA ILE A 208 6.43 6.43 12.37
C ILE A 208 5.93 6.89 11.00
N ARG A 209 5.04 7.90 10.95
CA ARG A 209 4.57 8.50 9.70
C ARG A 209 5.73 9.09 8.91
N ALA A 210 6.66 9.77 9.57
CA ALA A 210 7.84 10.34 8.91
C ALA A 210 8.73 9.21 8.33
N GLN A 211 9.03 8.17 9.12
CA GLN A 211 9.79 7.01 8.68
C GLN A 211 9.12 6.29 7.49
N LEU A 212 7.81 6.06 7.58
CA LEU A 212 7.02 5.46 6.50
C LEU A 212 7.03 6.30 5.23
N ARG A 213 6.97 7.64 5.35
CA ARG A 213 7.10 8.54 4.19
C ARG A 213 8.47 8.41 3.54
N ASP A 214 9.54 8.40 4.33
CA ASP A 214 10.89 8.31 3.79
C ASP A 214 11.13 6.95 3.11
N LEU A 215 10.63 5.87 3.70
CA LEU A 215 10.62 4.55 3.07
C LEU A 215 9.78 4.50 1.80
N ALA A 216 8.56 5.04 1.85
CA ALA A 216 7.69 5.13 0.69
C ALA A 216 8.36 5.94 -0.42
N ARG A 217 9.11 7.02 -0.10
CA ARG A 217 9.89 7.79 -1.07
C ARG A 217 11.02 6.98 -1.68
N GLU A 218 11.79 6.27 -0.86
CA GLU A 218 12.86 5.39 -1.32
C GLU A 218 12.34 4.33 -2.30
N ARG A 219 11.22 3.70 -1.96
CA ARG A 219 10.63 2.59 -2.74
C ARG A 219 9.79 3.06 -3.93
N ALA A 220 9.07 4.18 -3.81
CA ALA A 220 8.26 4.74 -4.88
C ALA A 220 9.10 5.32 -6.03
N GLY A 221 10.43 5.43 -5.89
CA GLY A 221 11.34 5.66 -7.02
C GLY A 221 11.10 4.70 -8.20
N HIS A 222 10.48 3.54 -7.96
CA HIS A 222 10.09 2.57 -8.97
C HIS A 222 8.62 2.68 -9.46
N LEU A 223 7.71 3.26 -8.68
CA LEU A 223 6.27 3.41 -9.02
C LEU A 223 5.94 4.69 -9.82
N GLY A 224 6.96 5.50 -10.11
CA GLY A 224 6.85 6.69 -10.94
C GLY A 224 6.41 7.94 -10.16
N ASP A 225 7.04 9.06 -10.49
CA ASP A 225 6.91 10.34 -9.75
C ASP A 225 5.47 10.87 -9.64
N ARG A 226 4.61 10.52 -10.59
CA ARG A 226 3.21 10.98 -10.61
C ARG A 226 2.35 10.33 -9.54
N LEU A 227 2.49 9.03 -9.33
CA LEU A 227 1.74 8.32 -8.30
C LEU A 227 2.19 8.83 -6.93
N ARG A 228 3.50 8.93 -6.72
CA ARG A 228 4.12 9.51 -5.52
C ARG A 228 3.58 10.91 -5.19
N ALA A 229 3.64 11.84 -6.15
CA ALA A 229 3.21 13.21 -5.94
C ALA A 229 1.70 13.35 -5.71
N SER A 230 0.87 12.43 -6.23
CA SER A 230 -0.56 12.40 -5.89
C SER A 230 -0.75 11.93 -4.45
N LEU A 231 -0.10 10.83 -4.08
CA LEU A 231 -0.24 10.23 -2.75
C LEU A 231 0.24 11.13 -1.62
N GLU A 232 1.36 11.84 -1.78
CA GLU A 232 1.83 12.82 -0.77
C GLU A 232 0.82 13.96 -0.59
N ARG A 233 0.29 14.50 -1.70
CA ARG A 233 -0.74 15.54 -1.65
C ARG A 233 -2.00 15.06 -0.96
N ASP A 234 -2.39 13.82 -1.17
CA ASP A 234 -3.65 13.28 -0.63
C ASP A 234 -3.53 12.92 0.85
N VAL A 235 -2.38 12.39 1.27
CA VAL A 235 -2.05 12.15 2.69
C VAL A 235 -1.99 13.46 3.48
N ASP A 236 -1.53 14.55 2.87
CA ASP A 236 -1.46 15.87 3.50
C ASP A 236 -2.79 16.64 3.45
N ARG A 237 -3.64 16.36 2.44
CA ARG A 237 -4.98 16.94 2.28
C ARG A 237 -6.05 16.21 3.07
N CYS A 238 -5.79 14.99 3.57
CA CYS A 238 -6.69 14.30 4.48
C CYS A 238 -6.82 15.17 5.74
N PRO A 239 -7.96 15.86 5.96
CA PRO A 239 -8.06 16.80 7.06
C PRO A 239 -7.92 16.03 8.37
N GLU A 240 -7.18 16.60 9.31
CA GLU A 240 -7.06 16.08 10.68
C GLU A 240 -8.47 15.80 11.22
N GLY A 241 -8.79 14.52 11.43
CA GLY A 241 -10.10 14.09 11.97
C GLY A 241 -10.97 13.25 11.04
N ASN A 242 -10.59 12.99 9.78
CA ASN A 242 -11.43 12.14 8.91
C ASN A 242 -11.02 10.64 8.93
N ALA A 243 -11.11 10.02 10.11
CA ALA A 243 -10.85 8.59 10.28
C ALA A 243 -11.70 7.70 9.35
N VAL A 244 -12.94 8.14 9.06
CA VAL A 244 -13.85 7.47 8.12
C VAL A 244 -13.27 7.46 6.71
N LEU A 245 -12.72 8.59 6.25
CA LEU A 245 -12.08 8.68 4.95
C LEU A 245 -10.86 7.76 4.89
N ALA A 246 -9.95 7.83 5.86
CA ALA A 246 -8.75 7.02 5.83
C ALA A 246 -9.07 5.50 5.92
N ALA A 247 -10.13 5.09 6.64
CA ALA A 247 -10.63 3.71 6.63
C ALA A 247 -11.20 3.29 5.26
N ALA A 248 -11.93 4.20 4.60
CA ALA A 248 -12.42 3.97 3.24
C ALA A 248 -11.26 3.81 2.24
N TRP A 249 -10.18 4.59 2.39
CA TRP A 249 -8.97 4.48 1.58
C TRP A 249 -8.28 3.14 1.76
N ALA A 250 -8.04 2.72 3.00
CA ALA A 250 -7.42 1.43 3.28
C ALA A 250 -8.25 0.29 2.67
N THR A 251 -9.57 0.34 2.81
CA THR A 251 -10.50 -0.63 2.21
C THR A 251 -10.45 -0.62 0.68
N ALA A 252 -10.43 0.56 0.06
CA ALA A 252 -10.39 0.70 -1.39
C ALA A 252 -9.06 0.20 -1.98
N LEU A 253 -7.94 0.51 -1.32
CA LEU A 253 -6.61 0.04 -1.71
C LEU A 253 -6.51 -1.48 -1.56
N ASP A 254 -7.03 -2.04 -0.47
CA ASP A 254 -7.02 -3.48 -0.23
C ASP A 254 -7.87 -4.22 -1.27
N ARG A 255 -9.06 -3.68 -1.61
CA ARG A 255 -9.84 -4.18 -2.76
C ARG A 255 -9.09 -4.04 -4.07
N ALA A 256 -8.48 -2.89 -4.36
CA ALA A 256 -7.74 -2.72 -5.62
C ALA A 256 -6.57 -3.71 -5.77
N ARG A 257 -6.00 -4.20 -4.65
CA ARG A 257 -4.91 -5.17 -4.63
C ARG A 257 -5.36 -6.62 -4.69
N HIS A 258 -6.48 -6.94 -4.06
CA HIS A 258 -6.92 -8.32 -3.86
C HIS A 258 -8.16 -8.69 -4.66
N ASP A 259 -8.99 -7.73 -5.07
CA ASP A 259 -10.25 -7.97 -5.76
C ASP A 259 -10.08 -8.09 -7.28
N PHE A 260 -10.24 -9.33 -7.74
CA PHE A 260 -10.29 -9.73 -9.15
C PHE A 260 -11.60 -10.48 -9.46
N ALA A 261 -12.66 -10.24 -8.68
CA ALA A 261 -13.98 -10.79 -8.97
C ALA A 261 -14.45 -10.31 -10.35
N GLY A 262 -14.82 -11.25 -11.23
CA GLY A 262 -15.25 -10.98 -12.59
C GLY A 262 -14.13 -10.59 -13.57
N ALA A 263 -12.87 -10.55 -13.14
CA ALA A 263 -11.75 -10.19 -14.00
C ALA A 263 -11.47 -11.27 -15.06
N ASP A 264 -10.97 -10.86 -16.24
CA ASP A 264 -10.52 -11.78 -17.27
C ASP A 264 -9.00 -12.01 -17.16
N LEU A 265 -8.61 -13.09 -16.49
CA LEU A 265 -7.22 -13.51 -16.33
C LEU A 265 -6.78 -14.51 -17.41
N SER A 266 -7.59 -14.77 -18.45
CA SER A 266 -7.30 -15.81 -19.44
C SER A 266 -6.02 -15.57 -20.25
N GLY A 267 -5.61 -14.29 -20.40
CA GLY A 267 -4.38 -13.90 -21.08
C GLY A 267 -3.18 -13.66 -20.16
N VAL A 268 -3.30 -13.85 -18.85
CA VAL A 268 -2.24 -13.53 -17.88
C VAL A 268 -1.39 -14.76 -17.58
N ALA A 269 -0.07 -14.62 -17.61
CA ALA A 269 0.85 -15.68 -17.22
C ALA A 269 0.91 -15.82 -15.68
N LEU A 270 -0.07 -16.52 -15.10
CA LEU A 270 -0.25 -16.61 -13.63
C LEU A 270 0.88 -17.35 -12.89
N GLY A 271 1.64 -18.21 -13.56
CA GLY A 271 2.66 -19.07 -12.92
C GLY A 271 3.82 -18.32 -12.23
N ARG A 272 3.95 -17.02 -12.45
CA ARG A 272 4.98 -16.17 -11.83
C ARG A 272 4.47 -15.33 -10.65
N PHE A 273 3.19 -15.42 -10.32
CA PHE A 273 2.58 -14.62 -9.27
C PHE A 273 2.10 -15.51 -8.13
N THR A 274 2.35 -15.07 -6.90
CA THR A 274 1.62 -15.61 -5.75
C THR A 274 0.17 -15.22 -5.90
N LEU A 275 -0.78 -16.14 -5.68
CA LEU A 275 -2.22 -15.88 -5.74
C LEU A 275 -2.90 -15.86 -4.37
N ASP A 276 -2.15 -16.11 -3.29
CA ASP A 276 -2.68 -16.11 -1.93
C ASP A 276 -3.32 -14.77 -1.54
N GLY A 277 -4.49 -14.82 -0.88
CA GLY A 277 -5.31 -13.66 -0.52
C GLY A 277 -6.04 -13.00 -1.69
N LEU A 278 -5.97 -13.54 -2.91
CA LEU A 278 -6.70 -13.00 -4.05
C LEU A 278 -8.19 -13.38 -3.99
N LEU A 279 -9.06 -12.38 -4.15
CA LEU A 279 -10.50 -12.52 -4.21
C LEU A 279 -10.96 -12.69 -5.67
N TRP A 280 -11.86 -13.65 -5.89
CA TRP A 280 -12.42 -13.96 -7.21
C TRP A 280 -13.88 -14.42 -7.12
N SER A 281 -14.56 -14.43 -8.26
CA SER A 281 -15.95 -14.89 -8.38
C SER A 281 -16.11 -15.91 -9.49
N SER A 282 -17.25 -16.60 -9.59
CA SER A 282 -17.50 -17.54 -10.69
C SER A 282 -17.38 -16.89 -12.09
N ALA A 283 -17.61 -15.58 -12.17
CA ALA A 283 -17.44 -14.77 -13.39
C ALA A 283 -15.97 -14.51 -13.77
N THR A 284 -15.02 -14.68 -12.85
CA THR A 284 -13.58 -14.55 -13.14
C THR A 284 -13.17 -15.61 -14.18
N ARG A 285 -12.53 -15.18 -15.27
CA ARG A 285 -12.05 -16.08 -16.33
C ARG A 285 -10.59 -16.43 -16.06
N TRP A 286 -10.29 -17.73 -16.08
CA TRP A 286 -8.94 -18.26 -15.83
C TRP A 286 -8.26 -18.69 -17.13
N PRO A 287 -6.92 -18.80 -17.17
CA PRO A 287 -6.17 -19.22 -18.37
C PRO A 287 -6.60 -20.58 -18.94
N SER A 288 -7.02 -21.51 -18.07
CA SER A 288 -7.51 -22.83 -18.47
C SER A 288 -8.47 -23.40 -17.43
N ASP A 289 -9.22 -24.45 -17.81
CA ASP A 289 -10.08 -25.17 -16.87
C ASP A 289 -9.29 -25.88 -15.77
N THR A 290 -8.05 -26.30 -16.06
CA THR A 290 -7.12 -26.82 -15.05
C THR A 290 -6.81 -25.76 -14.00
N TRP A 291 -6.49 -24.53 -14.42
CA TRP A 291 -6.29 -23.40 -13.51
C TRP A 291 -7.53 -23.11 -12.68
N ARG A 292 -8.71 -23.09 -13.31
CA ARG A 292 -9.99 -22.90 -12.60
C ARG A 292 -10.21 -23.98 -11.54
N GLY A 293 -9.94 -25.24 -11.87
CA GLY A 293 -10.07 -26.37 -10.94
C GLY A 293 -9.13 -26.25 -9.75
N GLN A 294 -7.87 -25.89 -10.00
CA GLN A 294 -6.86 -25.68 -8.96
C GLN A 294 -7.22 -24.51 -8.05
N VAL A 295 -7.49 -23.33 -8.62
CA VAL A 295 -7.87 -22.15 -7.84
C VAL A 295 -9.11 -22.43 -7.00
N ARG A 296 -10.12 -23.12 -7.55
CA ARG A 296 -11.32 -23.49 -6.80
C ARG A 296 -11.02 -24.44 -5.63
N ALA A 297 -10.10 -25.39 -5.80
CA ALA A 297 -9.67 -26.30 -4.74
C ALA A 297 -8.90 -25.57 -3.63
N ASP A 298 -8.14 -24.53 -4.00
CA ASP A 298 -7.32 -23.72 -3.10
C ASP A 298 -8.06 -22.50 -2.52
N SER A 299 -9.38 -22.41 -2.71
CA SER A 299 -10.16 -21.25 -2.28
C SER A 299 -11.16 -21.55 -1.17
N ALA A 300 -11.35 -20.56 -0.30
CA ALA A 300 -12.42 -20.53 0.69
C ALA A 300 -13.52 -19.55 0.23
N MET A 301 -14.78 -19.97 0.32
CA MET A 301 -15.92 -19.09 0.05
C MET A 301 -16.11 -18.13 1.23
N ILE A 302 -16.05 -16.82 0.98
CA ILE A 302 -16.21 -15.77 2.00
C ILE A 302 -17.54 -15.01 1.86
N GLY A 303 -18.24 -15.19 0.75
CA GLY A 303 -19.57 -14.62 0.50
C GLY A 303 -20.28 -15.28 -0.69
N PRO A 304 -21.52 -14.88 -0.99
CA PRO A 304 -22.24 -15.35 -2.17
C PRO A 304 -21.45 -15.05 -3.44
N ASP A 305 -20.99 -16.11 -4.10
CA ASP A 305 -20.12 -16.03 -5.29
C ASP A 305 -18.81 -15.23 -5.12
N LEU A 306 -18.31 -15.14 -3.87
CA LEU A 306 -17.04 -14.51 -3.57
C LEU A 306 -16.13 -15.48 -2.83
N TYR A 307 -14.97 -15.72 -3.41
CA TYR A 307 -14.00 -16.69 -2.96
C TYR A 307 -12.66 -16.01 -2.74
N GLU A 308 -11.92 -16.46 -1.73
CA GLU A 308 -10.56 -16.02 -1.42
C GLU A 308 -9.63 -17.22 -1.61
N ILE A 309 -8.55 -17.05 -2.38
CA ILE A 309 -7.50 -18.06 -2.51
C ILE A 309 -6.72 -18.09 -1.20
N ARG A 310 -6.74 -19.23 -0.50
CA ARG A 310 -5.96 -19.48 0.71
C ARG A 310 -4.97 -20.58 0.37
N GLY A 311 -3.85 -20.16 -0.18
CA GLY A 311 -2.91 -21.05 -0.85
C GLY A 311 -2.52 -22.26 0.01
N ARG A 312 -2.42 -23.41 -0.65
CA ARG A 312 -1.36 -24.37 -0.38
C ARG A 312 -0.23 -24.03 -1.36
N GLN A 313 1.03 -23.96 -0.91
CA GLN A 313 2.18 -23.73 -1.81
C GLN A 313 2.03 -24.61 -3.06
N VAL A 314 1.88 -23.99 -4.22
CA VAL A 314 1.82 -24.70 -5.50
C VAL A 314 3.20 -25.32 -5.68
N HIS A 315 3.33 -26.61 -5.33
CA HIS A 315 4.49 -27.36 -5.74
C HIS A 315 4.48 -27.37 -7.26
N ASP A 316 5.54 -26.78 -7.83
CA ASP A 316 5.89 -26.86 -9.23
C ASP A 316 5.93 -28.34 -9.64
N SER A 317 4.79 -28.88 -10.04
CA SER A 317 4.70 -30.17 -10.72
C SER A 317 5.07 -30.03 -12.20
N ASN A 318 6.00 -29.12 -12.50
CA ASN A 318 6.81 -29.23 -13.70
C ASN A 318 7.93 -30.22 -13.42
N GLY A 319 7.57 -31.49 -13.60
CA GLY A 319 8.50 -32.59 -13.74
C GLY A 319 9.49 -32.35 -14.88
N VAL A 320 10.55 -31.61 -14.59
CA VAL A 320 11.83 -31.82 -15.25
C VAL A 320 12.32 -33.18 -14.74
N ARG A 321 11.92 -34.24 -15.45
CA ARG A 321 12.53 -35.55 -15.33
C ARG A 321 14.02 -35.36 -15.56
N SER A 322 14.81 -35.38 -14.49
CA SER A 322 16.25 -35.58 -14.60
C SER A 322 16.47 -36.87 -15.42
N PRO A 323 17.24 -36.83 -16.52
CA PRO A 323 17.58 -38.05 -17.22
C PRO A 323 18.43 -38.89 -16.27
N ALA A 324 17.92 -40.09 -15.94
CA ALA A 324 18.66 -41.08 -15.19
C ALA A 324 19.96 -41.39 -15.93
N GLY A 325 21.08 -40.95 -15.37
CA GLY A 325 22.42 -41.35 -15.80
C GLY A 325 22.58 -42.85 -15.55
N ARG A 326 22.90 -43.56 -16.62
CA ARG A 326 23.44 -44.92 -16.60
C ARG A 326 24.88 -44.92 -16.11
#